data_AF-A0A644YXT9-F1
#
_entry.id   AF-A0A644YXT9-F1
#
_cell.length_a   1.000
_cell.length_b   1.000
_cell.length_c   1.000
_cell.angle_alpha   90.00
_cell.angle_beta   90.00
_cell.angle_gamma   90.00
#
_symmetry.space_group_name_H-M   'P 1'
#
loop_
_entity.id
_entity.type
_entity.pdbx_description
1 polymer ?
#
loop_
_entity_poly.entity_id
_entity_poly.type
_entity_poly.pdbx_seq_one_letter_code
_entity_poly.pdbx_strand_id
1 'polypeptide(L)'
;MKLSLTFTTSDHAEWRRWLAENGSLEKEVWLVYFKKESDRPSIDYEDSVEEALCYGWVDSLIQKIDDASYARKFTRRTNTQKWSASNLRRMQKLIAEGRMTDAGLAVIDPQILKLTPADLERPDDEDAFEAVRHMLQEYALAWQNFSALAPSHQRRYLGWISSAKQQATRERRVAEAVMYLEKNEPLPLK
;
A
#
# COMPACT_ATOMS: atom_id res chain seq x y z
N MET A 1 -12.03 -9.27 12.23
CA MET A 1 -11.44 -10.29 11.33
C MET A 1 -10.79 -11.35 12.20
N LYS A 2 -10.97 -12.65 11.91
CA LYS A 2 -10.27 -13.72 12.63
C LYS A 2 -8.88 -13.86 12.02
N LEU A 3 -7.83 -13.77 12.84
CA LEU A 3 -6.46 -14.10 12.42
C LEU A 3 -6.42 -15.63 12.27
N SER A 4 -6.30 -16.11 11.03
CA SER A 4 -6.39 -17.53 10.66
C SER A 4 -5.10 -18.27 11.00
N LEU A 5 -3.98 -17.74 10.51
CA LEU A 5 -2.61 -18.23 10.71
C LEU A 5 -1.73 -17.06 11.14
N THR A 6 -1.12 -17.14 12.31
CA THR A 6 -0.20 -16.11 12.83
C THR A 6 1.21 -16.65 12.93
N PHE A 7 2.19 -15.84 12.57
CA PHE A 7 3.61 -16.13 12.73
C PHE A 7 4.28 -14.97 13.48
N THR A 8 5.27 -15.26 14.31
CA THR A 8 6.01 -14.26 15.09
C THR A 8 7.48 -14.60 15.03
N THR A 9 8.30 -13.62 14.68
CA THR A 9 9.76 -13.75 14.71
C THR A 9 10.38 -12.35 14.85
N SER A 10 11.60 -12.31 15.37
CA SER A 10 12.46 -11.13 15.34
C SER A 10 13.62 -11.25 14.34
N ASP A 11 13.68 -12.36 13.60
CA ASP A 11 14.77 -12.71 12.71
C ASP A 11 14.27 -12.87 11.28
N HIS A 12 14.87 -12.11 10.36
CA HIS A 12 14.54 -12.20 8.93
C HIS A 12 14.87 -13.58 8.35
N ALA A 13 15.87 -14.31 8.88
CA ALA A 13 16.22 -15.64 8.41
C ALA A 13 15.17 -16.69 8.80
N GLU A 14 14.55 -16.57 9.98
CA GLU A 14 13.38 -17.38 10.37
C GLU A 14 12.19 -17.12 9.47
N TRP A 15 11.92 -15.85 9.16
CA TRP A 15 10.86 -15.49 8.24
C TRP A 15 11.09 -16.04 6.82
N ARG A 16 12.33 -15.92 6.32
CA ARG A 16 12.73 -16.48 5.02
C ARG A 16 12.55 -18.00 4.97
N ARG A 17 12.93 -18.73 6.03
CA ARG A 17 12.72 -20.18 6.13
C ARG A 17 11.24 -20.53 6.12
N TRP A 18 10.43 -19.82 6.89
CA TRP A 18 8.98 -20.03 6.90
C TRP A 18 8.38 -19.88 5.49
N LEU A 19 8.79 -18.84 4.74
CA LEU A 19 8.36 -18.62 3.36
C LEU A 19 8.82 -19.73 2.40
N ALA A 20 10.02 -20.27 2.58
CA ALA A 20 10.51 -21.38 1.76
C ALA A 20 9.67 -22.66 1.98
N GLU A 21 9.33 -22.96 3.22
CA GLU A 21 8.63 -24.20 3.61
C GLU A 21 7.12 -24.11 3.37
N ASN A 22 6.52 -22.96 3.67
CA ASN A 22 5.06 -22.78 3.70
C ASN A 22 4.56 -21.90 2.56
N GLY A 23 5.44 -21.13 1.93
CA GLY A 23 5.09 -20.15 0.91
C GLY A 23 4.54 -20.77 -0.38
N SER A 24 4.59 -22.10 -0.55
CA SER A 24 3.94 -22.87 -1.61
C SER A 24 2.66 -23.61 -1.17
N LEU A 25 2.42 -23.72 0.15
CA LEU A 25 1.27 -24.38 0.76
C LEU A 25 0.18 -23.40 1.24
N GLU A 26 0.60 -22.28 1.82
CA GLU A 26 -0.30 -21.31 2.47
C GLU A 26 -0.71 -20.17 1.54
N LYS A 27 -1.92 -19.64 1.72
CA LYS A 27 -2.42 -18.50 0.93
C LYS A 27 -2.19 -17.15 1.61
N GLU A 28 -2.11 -17.17 2.94
CA GLU A 28 -1.97 -15.99 3.77
C GLU A 28 -1.28 -16.33 5.09
N VAL A 29 -0.63 -15.34 5.70
CA VAL A 29 -0.13 -15.39 7.07
C VAL A 29 -0.19 -14.00 7.68
N TRP A 30 -0.43 -13.94 8.99
CA TRP A 30 -0.42 -12.72 9.77
C TRP A 30 0.88 -12.67 10.59
N LEU A 31 1.82 -11.86 10.14
CA LEU A 31 3.07 -11.64 10.86
C LEU A 31 2.81 -10.65 12.00
N VAL A 32 3.11 -11.06 13.23
CA VAL A 32 2.88 -10.27 14.44
C VAL A 32 4.07 -9.38 14.72
N TYR A 33 3.78 -8.11 15.01
CA TYR A 33 4.72 -7.08 15.39
C TYR A 33 4.37 -6.57 16.78
N PHE A 34 5.39 -6.34 17.57
CA PHE A 34 5.34 -5.72 18.87
C PHE A 34 5.76 -4.26 18.75
N LYS A 35 5.03 -3.40 19.45
CA LYS A 35 5.36 -1.97 19.49
C LYS A 35 6.62 -1.76 20.33
N LYS A 36 7.33 -0.67 20.06
CA LYS A 36 8.61 -0.35 20.72
C LYS A 36 8.48 -0.29 22.25
N GLU A 37 7.33 0.14 22.75
CA GLU A 37 7.05 0.28 24.18
C GLU A 37 6.82 -1.05 24.90
N SER A 38 6.76 -2.17 24.18
CA SER A 38 6.46 -3.48 24.77
C SER A 38 7.69 -4.29 25.17
N ASP A 39 8.91 -3.78 24.94
CA ASP A 39 10.21 -4.46 25.16
C ASP A 39 10.35 -5.84 24.49
N ARG A 40 9.45 -6.19 23.56
CA ARG A 40 9.47 -7.44 22.80
C ARG A 40 10.06 -7.19 21.41
N PRO A 41 11.07 -7.96 20.98
CA PRO A 41 11.66 -7.78 19.66
C PRO A 41 10.69 -8.21 18.56
N SER A 42 10.78 -7.58 17.40
CA SER A 42 10.04 -7.92 16.19
C SER A 42 10.94 -7.76 14.99
N ILE A 43 10.66 -8.53 13.94
CA ILE A 43 11.33 -8.37 12.66
C ILE A 43 11.11 -6.94 12.16
N ASP A 44 12.15 -6.36 11.56
CA ASP A 44 12.03 -5.06 10.92
C ASP A 44 11.02 -5.11 9.77
N TYR A 45 10.28 -4.01 9.58
CA TYR A 45 9.27 -3.95 8.54
C TYR A 45 9.88 -4.14 7.15
N GLU A 46 11.01 -3.48 6.86
CA GLU A 46 11.64 -3.56 5.54
C GLU A 46 12.14 -4.98 5.28
N ASP A 47 12.80 -5.61 6.26
CA ASP A 47 13.25 -7.01 6.16
C ASP A 47 12.08 -7.95 5.89
N SER A 48 10.96 -7.79 6.61
CA SER A 48 9.78 -8.64 6.43
C SER A 48 9.20 -8.55 5.00
N VAL A 49 9.21 -7.36 4.41
CA VAL A 49 8.68 -7.11 3.05
C VAL A 49 9.66 -7.61 2.01
N GLU A 50 10.95 -7.37 2.18
CA GLU A 50 11.98 -7.84 1.27
C GLU A 50 12.01 -9.36 1.17
N GLU A 51 12.03 -10.06 2.31
CA GLU A 51 11.97 -11.52 2.32
C GLU A 51 10.65 -12.03 1.73
N ALA A 52 9.51 -11.39 2.00
CA ALA A 52 8.24 -11.76 1.37
C ALA A 52 8.30 -11.63 -0.16
N LEU A 53 8.85 -10.52 -0.68
CA LEU A 53 8.98 -10.30 -2.11
C LEU A 53 9.88 -11.35 -2.79
N CYS A 54 10.94 -11.79 -2.12
CA CYS A 54 11.79 -12.89 -2.60
C CYS A 54 11.00 -14.15 -2.93
N TYR A 55 9.87 -14.41 -2.28
CA TYR A 55 9.02 -15.58 -2.47
C TYR A 55 7.69 -15.25 -3.17
N GLY A 56 7.51 -14.02 -3.66
CA GLY A 56 6.30 -13.60 -4.38
C GLY A 56 5.11 -13.26 -3.48
N TRP A 57 5.38 -12.93 -2.22
CA TRP A 57 4.41 -12.48 -1.25
C TRP A 57 4.44 -10.95 -1.10
N VAL A 58 3.30 -10.37 -0.74
CA VAL A 58 3.16 -8.93 -0.47
C VAL A 58 2.35 -8.69 0.79
N ASP A 59 2.64 -7.59 1.48
CA ASP A 59 1.85 -7.15 2.62
C ASP A 59 0.59 -6.38 2.21
N SER A 60 -0.38 -6.34 3.13
CA SER A 60 -1.64 -5.63 2.91
C SER A 60 -2.21 -5.04 4.21
N LEU A 61 -3.14 -5.75 4.84
CA LEU A 61 -3.92 -5.26 5.97
C LEU A 61 -3.09 -5.24 7.25
N ILE A 62 -3.34 -4.24 8.08
CA ILE A 62 -2.85 -4.17 9.46
C ILE A 62 -4.04 -4.34 10.39
N GLN A 63 -3.90 -5.20 11.40
CA GLN A 63 -4.92 -5.42 12.41
C GLN A 63 -4.30 -5.28 13.81
N LYS A 64 -4.84 -4.36 14.62
CA LYS A 64 -4.49 -4.27 16.05
C LYS A 64 -4.90 -5.57 16.74
N ILE A 65 -4.00 -6.13 17.56
CA ILE A 65 -4.30 -7.28 18.43
C ILE A 65 -4.63 -6.76 19.83
N ASP A 66 -3.71 -5.99 20.40
CA ASP A 66 -3.84 -5.38 21.72
C ASP A 66 -3.05 -4.04 21.77
N ASP A 67 -2.83 -3.49 22.96
CA ASP A 67 -2.11 -2.23 23.12
C ASP A 67 -0.61 -2.35 22.86
N ALA A 68 -0.04 -3.55 22.92
CA ALA A 68 1.38 -3.82 22.72
C ALA A 68 1.71 -4.41 21.35
N SER A 69 0.71 -4.85 20.58
CA SER A 69 0.94 -5.62 19.35
C SER A 69 -0.10 -5.42 18.25
N TYR A 70 0.34 -5.64 17.02
CA TYR A 70 -0.50 -5.66 15.83
C TYR A 70 0.01 -6.75 14.87
N ALA A 71 -0.85 -7.20 13.95
CA ALA A 71 -0.44 -8.10 12.88
C ALA A 71 -0.54 -7.42 11.52
N ARG A 72 0.37 -7.79 10.63
CA ARG A 72 0.33 -7.42 9.21
C ARG A 72 0.08 -8.68 8.39
N LYS A 73 -0.90 -8.60 7.49
CA LYS A 73 -1.25 -9.68 6.59
C LYS A 73 -0.27 -9.72 5.41
N PHE A 74 0.35 -10.86 5.21
CA PHE A 74 1.09 -11.21 4.00
C PHE A 74 0.29 -12.24 3.20
N THR A 75 0.24 -12.05 1.89
CA THR A 75 -0.45 -12.93 0.96
C THR A 75 0.37 -13.12 -0.29
N ARG A 76 0.17 -14.25 -0.96
CA ARG A 76 0.72 -14.42 -2.30
C ARG A 76 0.18 -13.40 -3.27
N ARG A 77 1.07 -12.85 -4.09
CA ARG A 77 0.68 -12.00 -5.21
C ARG A 77 0.00 -12.86 -6.27
N THR A 78 -1.24 -12.53 -6.60
CA THR A 78 -1.96 -13.12 -7.75
C THR A 78 -2.02 -12.19 -8.95
N ASN A 79 -1.93 -10.86 -8.72
CA ASN A 79 -1.89 -9.87 -9.78
C ASN A 79 -0.44 -9.57 -10.17
N THR A 80 -0.05 -10.04 -11.36
CA THR A 80 1.31 -9.90 -11.90
C THR A 80 1.56 -8.57 -12.61
N GLN A 81 0.50 -7.82 -12.93
CA GLN A 81 0.54 -6.65 -13.81
C GLN A 81 0.62 -5.32 -13.05
N LYS A 82 -0.10 -5.19 -11.95
CA LYS A 82 -0.08 -3.95 -11.14
C LYS A 82 0.99 -4.08 -10.08
N TRP A 83 1.90 -3.13 -9.98
CA TRP A 83 2.91 -3.05 -8.91
C TRP A 83 3.02 -1.61 -8.41
N SER A 84 3.43 -1.43 -7.16
CA SER A 84 3.82 -0.11 -6.66
C SER A 84 5.26 0.18 -7.03
N ALA A 85 5.58 1.46 -7.22
CA ALA A 85 6.95 1.93 -7.42
C ALA A 85 7.91 1.45 -6.31
N SER A 86 7.42 1.43 -5.06
CA SER A 86 8.19 0.95 -3.91
C SER A 86 8.56 -0.54 -4.00
N ASN A 87 7.60 -1.40 -4.40
CA ASN A 87 7.86 -2.83 -4.49
C ASN A 87 8.68 -3.17 -5.73
N LEU A 88 8.51 -2.46 -6.84
CA LEU A 88 9.39 -2.61 -8.00
C LEU A 88 10.85 -2.27 -7.62
N ARG A 89 11.06 -1.15 -6.89
CA ARG A 89 12.39 -0.76 -6.39
C ARG A 89 13.02 -1.85 -5.51
N ARG A 90 12.26 -2.38 -4.55
CA ARG A 90 12.72 -3.47 -3.68
C ARG A 90 13.06 -4.73 -4.47
N MET A 91 12.20 -5.15 -5.38
CA MET A 91 12.45 -6.34 -6.21
C MET A 91 13.72 -6.17 -7.07
N GLN A 92 13.90 -5.01 -7.70
CA GLN A 92 15.11 -4.72 -8.48
C GLN A 92 16.38 -4.77 -7.62
N LYS A 93 16.33 -4.19 -6.41
CA LYS A 93 17.41 -4.31 -5.41
C LYS A 93 17.70 -5.78 -5.07
N LEU A 94 16.68 -6.55 -4.72
CA LEU A 94 16.82 -7.95 -4.30
C LEU A 94 17.33 -8.87 -5.43
N ILE A 95 17.00 -8.56 -6.68
CA ILE A 95 17.55 -9.23 -7.87
C ILE A 95 19.04 -8.90 -8.00
N ALA A 96 19.41 -7.62 -7.89
CA ALA A 96 20.81 -7.20 -7.96
C ALA A 96 21.67 -7.80 -6.83
N GLU A 97 21.09 -8.00 -5.65
CA GLU A 97 21.72 -8.66 -4.50
C GLU A 97 21.75 -10.19 -4.58
N GLY A 98 21.12 -10.80 -5.60
CA GLY A 98 21.03 -12.26 -5.73
C GLY A 98 20.17 -12.95 -4.68
N ARG A 99 19.32 -12.21 -3.96
CA ARG A 99 18.43 -12.74 -2.89
C ARG A 99 17.09 -13.23 -3.42
N MET A 100 16.68 -12.74 -4.60
CA MET A 100 15.42 -13.09 -5.24
C MET A 100 15.35 -14.58 -5.60
N THR A 101 14.20 -15.23 -5.38
CA THR A 101 13.98 -16.63 -5.77
C THR A 101 13.11 -16.73 -7.03
N ASP A 102 13.09 -17.91 -7.65
CA ASP A 102 12.22 -18.19 -8.80
C ASP A 102 10.74 -17.96 -8.48
N ALA A 103 10.31 -18.24 -7.24
CA ALA A 103 8.94 -17.99 -6.80
C ALA A 103 8.60 -16.49 -6.80
N GLY A 104 9.55 -15.64 -6.42
CA GLY A 104 9.40 -14.18 -6.48
C GLY A 104 9.39 -13.64 -7.89
N LEU A 105 10.23 -14.18 -8.78
CA LEU A 105 10.24 -13.80 -10.19
C LEU A 105 8.96 -14.24 -10.93
N ALA A 106 8.38 -15.37 -10.55
CA ALA A 106 7.19 -15.92 -11.20
C ALA A 106 5.93 -15.04 -11.02
N VAL A 107 5.89 -14.16 -10.03
CA VAL A 107 4.72 -13.32 -9.74
C VAL A 107 4.78 -11.92 -10.35
N ILE A 108 5.82 -11.59 -11.11
CA ILE A 108 5.97 -10.30 -11.77
C ILE A 108 6.20 -10.48 -13.27
N ASP A 109 5.51 -9.67 -14.08
CA ASP A 109 5.73 -9.64 -15.51
C ASP A 109 7.15 -9.10 -15.82
N PRO A 110 7.97 -9.79 -16.64
CA PRO A 110 9.32 -9.33 -17.00
C PRO A 110 9.36 -7.93 -17.63
N GLN A 111 8.27 -7.48 -18.26
CA GLN A 111 8.17 -6.14 -18.82
C GLN A 111 8.07 -5.09 -17.70
N ILE A 112 7.40 -5.40 -16.58
CA ILE A 112 7.30 -4.50 -15.43
C ILE A 112 8.65 -4.38 -14.72
N LEU A 113 9.44 -5.47 -14.64
CA LEU A 113 10.79 -5.42 -14.07
C LEU A 113 11.75 -4.47 -14.81
N LYS A 114 11.50 -4.22 -16.10
CA LYS A 114 12.29 -3.29 -16.93
C LYS A 114 11.89 -1.83 -16.78
N LEU A 115 10.75 -1.55 -16.13
CA LEU A 115 10.33 -0.20 -15.83
C LEU A 115 11.20 0.42 -14.73
N THR A 116 11.19 1.74 -14.66
CA THR A 116 11.66 2.47 -13.49
C THR A 116 10.52 2.65 -12.49
N PRO A 117 10.80 2.82 -11.19
CA PRO A 117 9.76 3.18 -10.22
C PRO A 117 8.95 4.42 -10.64
N ALA A 118 9.57 5.39 -11.33
CA ALA A 118 8.89 6.57 -11.83
C ALA A 118 7.85 6.26 -12.92
N ASP A 119 8.04 5.22 -13.73
CA ASP A 119 7.05 4.79 -14.74
C ASP A 119 5.78 4.21 -14.10
N LEU A 120 5.90 3.69 -12.87
CA LEU A 120 4.75 3.21 -12.08
C LEU A 120 4.12 4.31 -11.23
N GLU A 121 4.82 5.42 -11.01
CA GLU A 121 4.25 6.60 -10.39
C GLU A 121 3.37 7.28 -11.44
N ARG A 122 2.06 7.35 -11.18
CA ARG A 122 1.18 8.12 -12.05
C ARG A 122 1.53 9.60 -11.83
N PRO A 123 2.02 10.33 -12.85
CA PRO A 123 2.22 11.76 -12.71
C PRO A 123 0.88 12.42 -12.41
N ASP A 124 0.94 13.56 -11.74
CA ASP A 124 -0.27 14.37 -11.59
C ASP A 124 -0.74 14.80 -12.97
N ASP A 125 -2.02 14.62 -13.19
CA ASP A 125 -2.71 15.07 -14.37
C ASP A 125 -3.31 16.43 -14.01
N GLU A 126 -2.57 17.49 -14.28
CA GLU A 126 -2.93 18.85 -13.83
C GLU A 126 -4.28 19.29 -14.44
N ASP A 127 -4.56 18.92 -15.69
CA ASP A 127 -5.84 19.16 -16.33
C ASP A 127 -6.98 18.45 -15.58
N ALA A 128 -6.77 17.18 -15.21
CA ALA A 128 -7.76 16.45 -14.42
C ALA A 128 -7.88 16.98 -12.99
N PHE A 129 -6.82 17.55 -12.41
CA PHE A 129 -6.84 18.17 -11.10
C PHE A 129 -7.61 19.48 -11.12
N GLU A 130 -7.40 20.30 -12.15
CA GLU A 130 -8.13 21.56 -12.31
C GLU A 130 -9.63 21.31 -12.50
N ALA A 131 -10.01 20.30 -13.28
CA ALA A 131 -11.41 19.87 -13.37
C ALA A 131 -12.00 19.51 -12.00
N VAL A 132 -11.22 18.90 -11.10
CA VAL A 132 -11.66 18.60 -9.73
C VAL A 132 -11.73 19.85 -8.86
N ARG A 133 -10.78 20.79 -8.98
CA ARG A 133 -10.84 22.07 -8.26
C ARG A 133 -12.11 22.83 -8.61
N HIS A 134 -12.45 22.92 -9.90
CA HIS A 134 -13.69 23.54 -10.34
C HIS A 134 -14.94 22.88 -9.75
N MET A 135 -15.00 21.54 -9.71
CA MET A 135 -16.14 20.85 -9.06
C MET A 135 -16.23 21.13 -7.55
N LEU A 136 -15.11 21.32 -6.86
CA LEU A 136 -15.09 21.64 -5.42
C LEU A 136 -15.44 23.12 -5.14
N GLN A 137 -15.13 24.03 -6.06
CA GLN A 137 -15.43 25.47 -5.93
C GLN A 137 -16.92 25.77 -5.84
N GLU A 138 -17.78 24.88 -6.36
CA GLU A 138 -19.24 24.95 -6.21
C GLU A 138 -19.70 24.85 -4.73
N TYR A 139 -18.83 24.36 -3.84
CA TYR A 139 -19.11 24.15 -2.41
C TYR A 139 -18.22 25.05 -1.56
N ALA A 140 -18.67 26.27 -1.28
CA ALA A 140 -17.84 27.32 -0.67
C ALA A 140 -17.09 26.89 0.61
N LEU A 141 -17.78 26.23 1.56
CA LEU A 141 -17.15 25.77 2.81
C LEU A 141 -16.15 24.64 2.56
N ALA A 142 -16.49 23.67 1.72
CA ALA A 142 -15.58 22.58 1.35
C ALA A 142 -14.34 23.11 0.62
N TRP A 143 -14.50 24.08 -0.28
CA TRP A 143 -13.39 24.72 -1.01
C TRP A 143 -12.44 25.47 -0.09
N GLN A 144 -12.99 26.22 0.87
CA GLN A 144 -12.19 26.92 1.88
C GLN A 144 -11.35 25.94 2.70
N ASN A 145 -11.97 24.88 3.22
CA ASN A 145 -11.28 23.89 4.03
C ASN A 145 -10.26 23.07 3.21
N PHE A 146 -10.61 22.70 1.97
CA PHE A 146 -9.70 22.03 1.04
C PHE A 146 -8.47 22.88 0.76
N SER A 147 -8.65 24.17 0.48
CA SER A 147 -7.57 25.11 0.16
C SER A 147 -6.65 25.36 1.36
N ALA A 148 -7.13 25.16 2.58
CA ALA A 148 -6.33 25.24 3.81
C ALA A 148 -5.52 23.95 4.10
N LEU A 149 -5.78 22.84 3.42
CA LEU A 149 -5.02 21.60 3.59
C LEU A 149 -3.58 21.75 3.09
N ALA A 150 -2.66 20.99 3.69
CA ALA A 150 -1.30 20.85 3.17
C ALA A 150 -1.30 20.35 1.71
N PRO A 151 -0.34 20.76 0.86
CA PRO A 151 -0.33 20.40 -0.57
C PRO A 151 -0.39 18.89 -0.83
N SER A 152 0.24 18.07 0.02
CA SER A 152 0.19 16.61 -0.07
C SER A 152 -1.22 16.04 0.17
N HIS A 153 -1.98 16.65 1.07
CA HIS A 153 -3.37 16.27 1.32
C HIS A 153 -4.27 16.73 0.17
N GLN A 154 -4.10 17.95 -0.33
CA GLN A 154 -4.84 18.42 -1.51
C GLN A 154 -4.64 17.47 -2.69
N ARG A 155 -3.38 17.14 -3.01
CA ARG A 155 -3.01 16.18 -4.06
C ARG A 155 -3.69 14.82 -3.88
N ARG A 156 -3.86 14.35 -2.64
CA ARG A 156 -4.53 13.08 -2.35
C ARG A 156 -6.01 13.10 -2.73
N TYR A 157 -6.73 14.18 -2.44
CA TYR A 157 -8.12 14.36 -2.86
C TYR A 157 -8.22 14.47 -4.38
N LEU A 158 -7.40 15.33 -4.99
CA LEU A 158 -7.38 15.53 -6.44
C LEU A 158 -7.08 14.24 -7.19
N GLY A 159 -6.05 13.50 -6.77
CA GLY A 159 -5.67 12.21 -7.33
C GLY A 159 -6.75 11.15 -7.15
N TRP A 160 -7.38 11.07 -5.97
CA TRP A 160 -8.48 10.12 -5.76
C TRP A 160 -9.69 10.44 -6.64
N ILE A 161 -10.14 11.68 -6.71
CA ILE A 161 -11.31 12.04 -7.54
C ILE A 161 -10.98 11.85 -9.03
N SER A 162 -9.87 12.41 -9.51
CA SER A 162 -9.47 12.36 -10.92
C SER A 162 -9.13 10.93 -11.42
N SER A 163 -8.73 10.01 -10.52
CA SER A 163 -8.48 8.62 -10.88
C SER A 163 -9.72 7.87 -11.40
N ALA A 164 -10.93 8.35 -11.10
CA ALA A 164 -12.15 7.78 -11.66
C ALA A 164 -12.27 8.11 -13.16
N LYS A 165 -12.43 7.08 -13.99
CA LYS A 165 -12.55 7.25 -15.45
C LYS A 165 -13.92 7.76 -15.89
N GLN A 166 -14.98 7.45 -15.14
CA GLN A 166 -16.36 7.84 -15.45
C GLN A 166 -16.75 9.12 -14.73
N GLN A 167 -17.39 10.04 -15.45
CA GLN A 167 -17.85 11.32 -14.90
C GLN A 167 -18.78 11.15 -13.69
N ALA A 168 -19.77 10.27 -13.77
CA ALA A 168 -20.67 9.98 -12.65
C ALA A 168 -19.93 9.48 -11.39
N THR A 169 -18.83 8.75 -11.55
CA THR A 169 -18.00 8.33 -10.40
C THR A 169 -17.20 9.49 -9.83
N ARG A 170 -16.72 10.42 -10.66
CA ARG A 170 -16.05 11.65 -10.20
C ARG A 170 -17.00 12.49 -9.37
N GLU A 171 -18.21 12.74 -9.85
CA GLU A 171 -19.25 13.51 -9.13
C GLU A 171 -19.59 12.86 -7.79
N ARG A 172 -19.77 11.54 -7.75
CA ARG A 172 -20.00 10.82 -6.49
C ARG A 172 -18.83 11.00 -5.51
N ARG A 173 -17.59 10.95 -6.01
CA ARG A 173 -16.38 11.16 -5.18
C ARG A 173 -16.26 12.60 -4.71
N VAL A 174 -16.64 13.59 -5.53
CA VAL A 174 -16.71 15.00 -5.11
C VAL A 174 -17.71 15.17 -3.98
N ALA A 175 -18.94 14.65 -4.14
CA ALA A 175 -19.97 14.72 -3.10
C ALA A 175 -19.48 14.08 -1.78
N GLU A 176 -18.82 12.92 -1.89
CA GLU A 176 -18.20 12.25 -0.74
C GLU A 176 -17.11 13.12 -0.11
N ALA A 177 -16.19 13.70 -0.90
CA ALA A 177 -15.16 14.59 -0.39
C ALA A 177 -15.73 15.82 0.32
N VAL A 178 -16.77 16.45 -0.25
CA VAL A 178 -17.47 17.60 0.32
C VAL A 178 -18.01 17.28 1.71
N MET A 179 -18.66 16.11 1.90
CA MET A 179 -19.19 15.71 3.21
C MET A 179 -18.17 15.71 4.34
N TYR A 180 -16.91 15.35 4.05
CA TYR A 180 -15.82 15.35 5.03
C TYR A 180 -15.16 16.73 5.14
N LEU A 181 -14.93 17.41 4.01
CA LEU A 181 -14.31 18.72 3.98
C LEU A 181 -15.16 19.77 4.70
N GLU A 182 -16.48 19.75 4.57
CA GLU A 182 -17.36 20.68 5.30
C GLU A 182 -17.33 20.48 6.81
N LYS A 183 -17.02 19.27 7.28
CA LYS A 183 -16.82 18.96 8.70
C LYS A 183 -15.38 19.18 9.18
N ASN A 184 -14.48 19.55 8.27
CA ASN A 184 -13.03 19.61 8.51
C ASN A 184 -12.46 18.26 8.99
N GLU A 185 -13.05 17.16 8.52
CA GLU A 185 -12.64 15.80 8.81
C GLU A 185 -11.80 15.24 7.65
N PRO A 186 -10.81 14.37 7.93
CA PRO A 186 -10.05 13.72 6.88
C PRO A 186 -10.90 12.66 6.16
N LEU A 187 -10.94 12.72 4.83
CA LEU A 187 -11.55 11.66 4.02
C LEU A 187 -10.77 10.35 4.23
N PRO A 188 -11.43 9.23 4.63
CA PRO A 188 -10.78 7.95 4.86
C PRO A 188 -10.46 7.25 3.54
N LEU A 189 -9.56 7.84 2.76
CA LEU A 189 -9.02 7.27 1.53
C LEU A 189 -8.22 6.01 1.87
N LYS A 190 -8.67 4.84 1.37
CA LYS A 190 -7.93 3.58 1.49
C LYS A 190 -6.73 3.54 0.56
#